data_AF-A0A379XIF6-F1
#
_entry.id   AF-A0A379XIF6-F1
#
_cell.length_a   1.000
_cell.length_b   1.000
_cell.length_c   1.000
_cell.angle_alpha   90.00
_cell.angle_beta   90.00
_cell.angle_gamma   90.00
#
_symmetry.space_group_name_H-M   'P 1'
#
loop_
_entity.id
_entity.type
_entity.pdbx_description
1 polymer ?
#
loop_
_entity_poly.entity_id
_entity_poly.type
_entity_poly.pdbx_seq_one_letter_code
_entity_poly.pdbx_strand_id
1 'polypeptide(L)'
;MPNWCCNRMRFSAVPEQTAAIKALAEGAVTPFYRRATEEGIQLFVAGCVGLLQVTEEIQFIPYPALTATGIGVLSPENLAFTRWLTQLQDGVLLDEKNSQVLHEIWLQSGIGGRRWETLSDSTRNEISRLYAYKCHDWCGIWDRKDVAVWWTQLCDNPLPARTNPFDLLLVLPSRLDVEINGFNGKLLDGIPSAYNCYLSQYGTKWPVGYELNICSQGSDFIVIDFDTP
;
A
#
# COMPACT_ATOMS: atom_id res chain seq x y z
N MET A 1 5.89 24.42 -14.62
CA MET A 1 5.27 23.09 -14.76
C MET A 1 6.39 22.10 -14.98
N PRO A 2 6.41 20.92 -14.36
CA PRO A 2 7.32 19.85 -14.79
C PRO A 2 7.07 19.59 -16.29
N ASN A 3 8.11 19.28 -17.05
CA ASN A 3 7.93 18.86 -18.43
C ASN A 3 7.36 17.43 -18.42
N TRP A 4 6.14 17.27 -18.91
CA TRP A 4 5.52 15.95 -19.08
C TRP A 4 6.02 15.33 -20.39
N CYS A 5 6.20 14.01 -20.39
CA CYS A 5 6.56 13.25 -21.58
C CYS A 5 5.29 12.64 -22.19
N CYS A 6 5.03 12.92 -23.47
CA CYS A 6 3.97 12.27 -24.23
C CYS A 6 4.50 10.96 -24.81
N ASN A 7 3.93 9.84 -24.38
CA ASN A 7 4.36 8.51 -24.78
C ASN A 7 3.34 7.90 -25.74
N ARG A 8 3.84 7.07 -26.67
CA ARG A 8 3.04 6.16 -27.49
C ARG A 8 3.63 4.77 -27.42
N MET A 9 2.81 3.78 -27.07
CA MET A 9 3.20 2.37 -27.05
C MET A 9 2.31 1.56 -27.98
N ARG A 10 2.91 0.70 -28.80
CA ARG A 10 2.22 -0.31 -29.60
C ARG A 10 2.59 -1.70 -29.08
N PHE A 11 1.59 -2.44 -28.64
CA PHE A 11 1.73 -3.83 -28.25
C PHE A 11 1.18 -4.73 -29.36
N SER A 12 1.85 -5.83 -29.62
CA SER A 12 1.37 -6.92 -30.49
C SER A 12 1.43 -8.22 -29.69
N ALA A 13 0.28 -8.84 -29.48
CA ALA A 13 0.10 -9.96 -28.57
C ALA A 13 -1.12 -10.80 -28.95
N VAL A 14 -1.25 -11.99 -28.36
CA VAL A 14 -2.45 -12.82 -28.55
C VAL A 14 -3.70 -12.15 -27.96
N PRO A 15 -4.92 -12.44 -28.43
CA PRO A 15 -6.13 -11.73 -28.03
C PRO A 15 -6.36 -11.62 -26.52
N GLU A 16 -6.05 -12.68 -25.77
CA GLU A 16 -6.16 -12.70 -24.31
C GLU A 16 -5.21 -11.68 -23.64
N GLN A 17 -3.96 -11.61 -24.10
CA GLN A 17 -2.99 -10.63 -23.59
C GLN A 17 -3.33 -9.21 -24.03
N THR A 18 -3.82 -9.02 -25.25
CA THR A 18 -4.33 -7.71 -25.72
C THR A 18 -5.48 -7.23 -24.83
N ALA A 19 -6.41 -8.12 -24.44
CA ALA A 19 -7.48 -7.81 -23.50
C ALA A 19 -6.95 -7.46 -22.10
N ALA A 20 -5.93 -8.16 -21.60
CA ALA A 20 -5.29 -7.84 -20.32
C ALA A 20 -4.58 -6.48 -20.34
N ILE A 21 -3.85 -6.17 -21.41
CA ILE A 21 -3.21 -4.85 -21.60
C ILE A 21 -4.26 -3.75 -21.67
N LYS A 22 -5.39 -4.00 -22.35
CA LYS A 22 -6.51 -3.07 -22.40
C LYS A 22 -7.10 -2.83 -21.00
N ALA A 23 -7.34 -3.89 -20.23
CA ALA A 23 -7.84 -3.76 -18.87
C ALA A 23 -6.88 -2.95 -17.98
N LEU A 24 -5.57 -3.19 -18.09
CA LEU A 24 -4.55 -2.40 -17.41
C LEU A 24 -4.58 -0.93 -17.85
N ALA A 25 -4.62 -0.66 -19.15
CA ALA A 25 -4.68 0.70 -19.71
C ALA A 25 -5.93 1.45 -19.23
N GLU A 26 -7.08 0.79 -19.15
CA GLU A 26 -8.32 1.38 -18.66
C GLU A 26 -8.40 1.45 -17.12
N GLY A 27 -7.41 0.92 -16.39
CA GLY A 27 -7.47 0.79 -14.93
C GLY A 27 -8.59 -0.15 -14.46
N ALA A 28 -9.04 -1.05 -15.34
CA ALA A 28 -10.07 -2.06 -15.08
C ALA A 28 -9.47 -3.33 -14.45
N VAL A 29 -8.53 -3.15 -13.53
CA VAL A 29 -7.90 -4.22 -12.75
C VAL A 29 -8.05 -3.88 -11.28
N THR A 30 -8.37 -4.89 -10.47
CA THR A 30 -8.55 -4.77 -9.02
C THR A 30 -7.19 -4.60 -8.33
N PRO A 31 -6.91 -3.48 -7.65
CA PRO A 31 -5.61 -3.22 -7.05
C PRO A 31 -5.52 -3.77 -5.63
N PHE A 32 -5.32 -5.09 -5.50
CA PHE A 32 -5.15 -5.75 -4.20
C PHE A 32 -4.03 -5.13 -3.35
N TYR A 33 -2.97 -4.64 -3.99
CA TYR A 33 -1.84 -3.99 -3.34
C TYR A 33 -2.25 -2.75 -2.52
N ARG A 34 -3.24 -1.96 -2.99
CA ARG A 34 -3.69 -0.75 -2.27
C ARG A 34 -4.32 -1.12 -0.94
N ARG A 35 -5.20 -2.12 -0.96
CA ARG A 35 -5.83 -2.65 0.25
C ARG A 35 -4.77 -3.19 1.21
N ALA A 36 -3.83 -4.00 0.71
CA ALA A 36 -2.75 -4.57 1.53
C ALA A 36 -1.85 -3.48 2.15
N THR A 37 -1.57 -2.39 1.42
CA THR A 37 -0.86 -1.23 1.97
C THR A 37 -1.63 -0.57 3.11
N GLU A 38 -2.92 -0.29 2.92
CA GLU A 38 -3.78 0.34 3.93
C GLU A 38 -3.92 -0.54 5.19
N GLU A 39 -4.13 -1.84 5.01
CA GLU A 39 -4.15 -2.85 6.09
C GLU A 39 -2.80 -2.92 6.81
N GLY A 40 -1.70 -2.89 6.07
CA GLY A 40 -0.35 -2.85 6.62
C GLY A 40 -0.08 -1.60 7.44
N ILE A 41 -0.53 -0.43 7.00
CA ILE A 41 -0.44 0.82 7.78
C ILE A 41 -1.25 0.69 9.08
N GLN A 42 -2.46 0.11 9.03
CA GLN A 42 -3.26 -0.08 10.23
C GLN A 42 -2.57 -1.02 11.24
N LEU A 43 -2.02 -2.15 10.77
CA LEU A 43 -1.26 -3.10 11.58
C LEU A 43 -0.01 -2.45 12.18
N PHE A 44 0.73 -1.67 11.37
CA PHE A 44 1.89 -0.92 11.82
C PHE A 44 1.53 0.02 12.98
N VAL A 45 0.48 0.82 12.81
CA VAL A 45 0.01 1.76 13.82
C VAL A 45 -0.45 1.01 15.07
N ALA A 46 -1.22 -0.08 14.92
CA ALA A 46 -1.69 -0.91 16.02
C ALA A 46 -0.54 -1.48 16.85
N GLY A 47 0.55 -1.93 16.20
CA GLY A 47 1.76 -2.37 16.89
C GLY A 47 2.46 -1.24 17.65
N CYS A 48 2.60 -0.06 17.02
CA CYS A 48 3.23 1.10 17.64
C CYS A 48 2.54 1.55 18.94
N VAL A 49 1.23 1.40 19.03
CA VAL A 49 0.43 1.79 20.21
C VAL A 49 0.10 0.61 21.13
N GLY A 50 0.68 -0.57 20.87
CA GLY A 50 0.53 -1.76 21.71
C GLY A 50 -0.86 -2.42 21.67
N LEU A 51 -1.68 -2.15 20.65
CA LEU A 51 -2.94 -2.87 20.42
C LEU A 51 -2.70 -4.31 19.93
N LEU A 52 -1.57 -4.52 19.24
CA LEU A 52 -1.06 -5.81 18.82
C LEU A 52 0.40 -5.91 19.26
N GLN A 53 0.83 -7.11 19.65
CA GLN A 53 2.16 -7.36 20.20
C GLN A 53 2.77 -8.59 19.54
N VAL A 54 4.10 -8.63 19.44
CA VAL A 54 4.80 -9.82 18.95
C VAL A 54 4.70 -10.95 19.97
N THR A 55 4.70 -12.18 19.50
CA THR A 55 4.70 -13.40 20.34
C THR A 55 6.08 -14.03 20.49
N GLU A 56 7.04 -13.52 19.73
CA GLU A 56 8.42 -13.99 19.67
C GLU A 56 9.37 -12.80 19.79
N GLU A 57 10.64 -13.06 20.09
CA GLU A 57 11.66 -12.02 20.21
C GLU A 57 12.08 -11.50 18.83
N ILE A 58 11.26 -10.59 18.29
CA ILE A 58 11.49 -9.92 17.01
C ILE A 58 11.77 -8.44 17.27
N GLN A 59 12.86 -7.93 16.70
CA GLN A 59 13.19 -6.51 16.71
C GLN A 59 13.01 -5.91 15.33
N PHE A 60 12.15 -4.89 15.22
CA PHE A 60 12.01 -4.14 13.98
C PHE A 60 12.96 -2.94 13.97
N ILE A 61 14.19 -3.16 13.52
CA ILE A 61 15.28 -2.18 13.50
C ILE A 61 14.87 -0.84 12.83
N PRO A 62 14.18 -0.82 11.68
CA PRO A 62 13.80 0.43 11.01
C PRO A 62 12.89 1.34 11.85
N TYR A 63 12.11 0.77 12.79
CA TYR A 63 11.24 1.54 13.68
C TYR A 63 11.02 0.79 15.00
N PRO A 64 11.93 0.93 15.99
CA PRO A 64 11.91 0.12 17.20
C PRO A 64 10.64 0.27 18.05
N ALA A 65 9.93 1.40 17.93
CA ALA A 65 8.66 1.63 18.62
C ALA A 65 7.56 0.64 18.20
N LEU A 66 7.67 -0.02 17.04
CA LEU A 66 6.72 -1.03 16.58
C LEU A 66 6.70 -2.28 17.48
N THR A 67 7.80 -2.57 18.17
CA THR A 67 7.95 -3.73 19.07
C THR A 67 8.28 -3.31 20.50
N ALA A 68 8.15 -2.03 20.84
CA ALA A 68 8.59 -1.48 22.13
C ALA A 68 7.75 -1.96 23.33
N THR A 69 6.52 -2.43 23.09
CA THR A 69 5.66 -3.00 24.13
C THR A 69 6.12 -4.40 24.59
N GLY A 70 7.05 -5.02 23.86
CA GLY A 70 7.59 -6.34 24.18
C GLY A 70 6.70 -7.51 23.73
N ILE A 71 6.95 -8.67 24.31
CA ILE A 71 6.26 -9.93 24.00
C ILE A 71 4.87 -9.91 24.63
N GLY A 72 3.85 -10.04 23.80
CA GLY A 72 2.45 -10.13 24.22
C GLY A 72 2.02 -11.55 24.57
N VAL A 73 0.74 -11.67 24.93
CA VAL A 73 0.11 -12.98 25.15
C VAL A 73 0.02 -13.78 23.86
N LEU A 74 0.13 -15.11 23.95
CA LEU A 74 -0.05 -16.00 22.82
C LEU A 74 -1.55 -16.08 22.45
N SER A 75 -1.97 -15.24 21.51
CA SER A 75 -3.33 -15.21 20.97
C SER A 75 -3.30 -15.26 19.43
N PRO A 76 -4.40 -15.66 18.77
CA PRO A 76 -4.49 -15.63 17.31
C PRO A 76 -4.15 -14.26 16.71
N GLU A 77 -4.56 -13.18 17.37
CA GLU A 77 -4.35 -11.80 16.92
C GLU A 77 -2.86 -11.42 16.94
N ASN A 78 -2.17 -11.73 18.04
CA ASN A 78 -0.73 -11.45 18.20
C ASN A 78 0.12 -12.38 17.31
N LEU A 79 -0.31 -13.63 17.09
CA LEU A 79 0.32 -14.53 16.12
C LEU A 79 0.22 -14.00 14.70
N ALA A 80 -0.96 -13.49 14.31
CA ALA A 80 -1.15 -12.85 13.01
C ALA A 80 -0.25 -11.61 12.87
N PHE A 81 -0.19 -10.75 13.88
CA PHE A 81 0.71 -9.60 13.89
C PHE A 81 2.19 -10.00 13.78
N THR A 82 2.62 -11.05 14.49
CA THR A 82 4.00 -11.59 14.42
C THR A 82 4.32 -12.06 12.98
N ARG A 83 3.38 -12.76 12.34
CA ARG A 83 3.53 -13.20 10.94
C ARG A 83 3.59 -12.02 9.97
N TRP A 84 2.73 -11.02 10.15
CA TRP A 84 2.76 -9.80 9.34
C TRP A 84 4.09 -9.05 9.50
N LEU A 85 4.61 -8.94 10.72
CA LEU A 85 5.89 -8.27 10.98
C LEU A 85 7.06 -8.97 10.28
N THR A 86 7.04 -10.30 10.24
CA THR A 86 8.04 -11.08 9.48
C THR A 86 8.00 -10.73 7.99
N GLN A 87 6.80 -10.66 7.40
CA GLN A 87 6.63 -10.25 5.99
C GLN A 87 7.11 -8.82 5.73
N LEU A 88 6.89 -7.91 6.68
CA LEU A 88 7.39 -6.55 6.62
C LEU A 88 8.92 -6.49 6.65
N GLN A 89 9.56 -7.27 7.53
CA GLN A 89 11.02 -7.37 7.64
C GLN A 89 11.67 -7.94 6.39
N ASP A 90 11.03 -8.93 5.77
CA ASP A 90 11.50 -9.56 4.53
C ASP A 90 11.29 -8.67 3.29
N GLY A 91 10.63 -7.52 3.43
CA GLY A 91 10.36 -6.59 2.34
C GLY A 91 9.44 -7.20 1.28
N VAL A 92 8.38 -7.90 1.72
CA VAL A 92 7.46 -8.63 0.82
C VAL A 92 6.96 -7.75 -0.32
N LEU A 93 6.95 -8.30 -1.54
CA LEU A 93 6.42 -7.65 -2.72
C LEU A 93 4.89 -7.67 -2.69
N LEU A 94 4.27 -6.55 -3.04
CA LEU A 94 2.82 -6.38 -3.11
C LEU A 94 2.25 -6.84 -4.47
N ASP A 95 2.60 -8.04 -4.89
CA ASP A 95 1.89 -8.72 -5.99
C ASP A 95 0.51 -9.20 -5.54
N GLU A 96 -0.30 -9.69 -6.48
CA GLU A 96 -1.66 -10.16 -6.19
C GLU A 96 -1.69 -11.25 -5.11
N LYS A 97 -0.79 -12.24 -5.19
CA LYS A 97 -0.77 -13.38 -4.27
C LYS A 97 -0.42 -12.94 -2.86
N ASN A 98 0.68 -12.19 -2.70
CA ASN A 98 1.13 -11.72 -1.40
C ASN A 98 0.15 -10.72 -0.80
N SER A 99 -0.47 -9.87 -1.62
CA SER A 99 -1.52 -8.95 -1.15
C SER A 99 -2.73 -9.69 -0.57
N GLN A 100 -3.11 -10.83 -1.15
CA GLN A 100 -4.17 -11.68 -0.59
C GLN A 100 -3.74 -12.34 0.72
N VAL A 101 -2.50 -12.83 0.81
CA VAL A 101 -1.95 -13.39 2.07
C VAL A 101 -1.90 -12.33 3.17
N LEU A 102 -1.46 -11.11 2.86
CA LEU A 102 -1.43 -10.00 3.82
C LEU A 102 -2.84 -9.65 4.33
N HIS A 103 -3.83 -9.69 3.44
CA HIS A 103 -5.24 -9.50 3.82
C HIS A 103 -5.75 -10.59 4.77
N GLU A 104 -5.41 -11.86 4.51
CA GLU A 104 -5.75 -12.96 5.43
C GLU A 104 -5.12 -12.76 6.82
N ILE A 105 -3.88 -12.28 6.86
CA ILE A 105 -3.20 -11.97 8.13
C ILE A 105 -3.90 -10.79 8.84
N TRP A 106 -4.31 -9.75 8.10
CA TRP A 106 -5.08 -8.64 8.65
C TRP A 106 -6.41 -9.10 9.25
N LEU A 107 -7.15 -9.98 8.56
CA LEU A 107 -8.39 -10.56 9.08
C LEU A 107 -8.13 -11.35 10.38
N GLN A 108 -7.07 -12.15 10.43
CA GLN A 108 -6.69 -12.94 11.61
C GLN A 108 -6.25 -12.07 12.80
N SER A 109 -5.73 -10.87 12.54
CA SER A 109 -5.35 -9.92 13.60
C SER A 109 -6.56 -9.32 14.34
N GLY A 110 -7.74 -9.34 13.72
CA GLY A 110 -8.96 -8.73 14.27
C GLY A 110 -8.91 -7.20 14.37
N ILE A 111 -7.87 -6.53 13.86
CA ILE A 111 -7.69 -5.07 14.02
C ILE A 111 -8.82 -4.28 13.35
N GLY A 112 -9.41 -4.81 12.26
CA GLY A 112 -10.59 -4.23 11.61
C GLY A 112 -11.84 -4.13 12.50
N GLY A 113 -11.87 -4.84 13.63
CA GLY A 113 -12.93 -4.68 14.63
C GLY A 113 -12.71 -3.52 15.62
N ARG A 114 -11.51 -2.95 15.69
CA ARG A 114 -11.12 -1.93 16.69
C ARG A 114 -11.47 -0.53 16.23
N ARG A 115 -12.76 -0.19 16.22
CA ARG A 115 -13.26 1.13 15.80
C ARG A 115 -12.73 2.25 16.70
N TRP A 116 -12.58 3.46 16.14
CA TRP A 116 -11.98 4.61 16.83
C TRP A 116 -12.62 4.90 18.19
N GLU A 117 -13.95 4.82 18.26
CA GLU A 117 -14.76 5.12 19.45
C GLU A 117 -14.54 4.11 20.59
N THR A 118 -14.04 2.91 20.27
CA THR A 118 -13.75 1.85 21.24
C THR A 118 -12.36 1.98 21.86
N LEU A 119 -11.50 2.85 21.31
CA LEU A 119 -10.13 3.03 21.75
C LEU A 119 -10.04 3.95 22.97
N SER A 120 -9.09 3.64 23.86
CA SER A 120 -8.77 4.51 25.00
C SER A 120 -8.27 5.88 24.54
N ASP A 121 -8.40 6.91 25.38
CA ASP A 121 -7.92 8.26 25.06
C ASP A 121 -6.39 8.30 24.84
N SER A 122 -5.62 7.52 25.61
CA SER A 122 -4.16 7.43 25.42
C SER A 122 -3.81 6.83 24.07
N THR A 123 -4.45 5.73 23.68
CA THR A 123 -4.28 5.10 22.37
C THR A 123 -4.64 6.07 21.24
N ARG A 124 -5.80 6.75 21.34
CA ARG A 124 -6.22 7.73 20.33
C ARG A 124 -5.22 8.88 20.19
N ASN A 125 -4.64 9.35 21.29
CA ASN A 125 -3.63 10.40 21.26
C ASN A 125 -2.33 9.96 20.56
N GLU A 126 -1.87 8.73 20.78
CA GLU A 126 -0.68 8.20 20.11
C GLU A 126 -0.91 7.97 18.62
N ILE A 127 -2.05 7.37 18.24
CA ILE A 127 -2.45 7.23 16.83
C ILE A 127 -2.51 8.60 16.16
N SER A 128 -3.09 9.60 16.82
CA SER A 128 -3.19 10.97 16.30
C SER A 128 -1.83 11.61 16.05
N ARG A 129 -0.84 11.38 16.93
CA ARG A 129 0.53 11.89 16.74
C ARG A 129 1.20 11.26 15.53
N LEU A 130 1.14 9.93 15.41
CA LEU A 130 1.73 9.21 14.28
C LEU A 130 1.03 9.57 12.96
N TYR A 131 -0.30 9.64 12.97
CA TYR A 131 -1.09 10.08 11.83
C TYR A 131 -0.75 11.52 11.43
N ALA A 132 -0.64 12.46 12.37
CA ALA A 132 -0.26 13.84 12.04
C ALA A 132 1.10 13.92 11.33
N TYR A 133 2.04 13.05 11.70
CA TYR A 133 3.35 12.95 11.05
C TYR A 133 3.28 12.38 9.62
N LYS A 134 2.36 11.43 9.35
CA LYS A 134 2.33 10.65 8.09
C LYS A 134 1.09 10.84 7.22
N CYS A 135 0.11 11.64 7.63
CA CYS A 135 -1.19 11.78 6.96
C CYS A 135 -1.09 12.14 5.47
N HIS A 136 -0.09 12.93 5.07
CA HIS A 136 0.12 13.27 3.65
C HIS A 136 0.57 12.07 2.80
N ASP A 137 1.33 11.15 3.38
CA ASP A 137 1.76 9.93 2.70
C ASP A 137 0.66 8.85 2.75
N TRP A 138 -0.03 8.71 3.88
CA TRP A 138 -1.03 7.65 4.10
C TRP A 138 -2.43 7.96 3.57
N CYS A 139 -2.78 9.23 3.37
CA CYS A 139 -4.05 9.62 2.76
C CYS A 139 -3.88 10.24 1.38
N GLY A 140 -2.64 10.50 0.95
CA GLY A 140 -2.37 11.31 -0.22
C GLY A 140 -2.54 12.81 0.05
N ILE A 141 -1.93 13.62 -0.82
CA ILE A 141 -1.76 15.07 -0.62
C ILE A 141 -3.12 15.80 -0.54
N TRP A 142 -4.16 15.31 -1.20
CA TRP A 142 -5.44 15.99 -1.38
C TRP A 142 -6.62 15.37 -0.62
N ASP A 143 -6.43 14.21 0.01
CA ASP A 143 -7.49 13.46 0.69
C ASP A 143 -7.22 13.31 2.19
N ARG A 144 -6.64 14.36 2.81
CA ARG A 144 -6.42 14.37 4.25
C ARG A 144 -7.77 14.28 4.97
N LYS A 145 -7.93 13.21 5.74
CA LYS A 145 -9.11 12.98 6.57
C LYS A 145 -8.87 13.39 8.01
N ASP A 146 -9.96 13.56 8.75
CA ASP A 146 -9.89 13.51 10.20
C ASP A 146 -9.37 12.13 10.64
N VAL A 147 -8.56 12.08 11.71
CA VAL A 147 -7.92 10.84 12.16
C VAL A 147 -8.93 9.76 12.55
N ALA A 148 -10.06 10.14 13.15
CA ALA A 148 -11.11 9.19 13.51
C ALA A 148 -11.73 8.57 12.26
N VAL A 149 -12.02 9.41 11.26
CA VAL A 149 -12.57 8.98 9.97
C VAL A 149 -11.59 8.08 9.24
N TRP A 150 -10.31 8.46 9.18
CA TRP A 150 -9.26 7.66 8.56
C TRP A 150 -9.13 6.27 9.22
N TRP A 151 -9.03 6.23 10.56
CA TRP A 151 -8.90 4.97 11.29
C TRP A 151 -10.12 4.06 11.10
N THR A 152 -11.32 4.63 11.20
CA THR A 152 -12.56 3.88 11.03
C THR A 152 -12.74 3.38 9.59
N GLN A 153 -12.30 4.15 8.58
CA GLN A 153 -12.32 3.69 7.19
C GLN A 153 -11.35 2.52 6.95
N LEU A 154 -10.15 2.54 7.53
CA LEU A 154 -9.21 1.41 7.46
C LEU A 154 -9.79 0.12 8.07
N CYS A 155 -10.72 0.23 9.01
CA CYS A 155 -11.41 -0.92 9.58
C CYS A 155 -12.39 -1.59 8.59
N ASP A 156 -12.94 -0.83 7.64
CA ASP A 156 -13.83 -1.32 6.59
C ASP A 156 -13.08 -1.70 5.31
N ASN A 157 -11.99 -0.98 5.05
CA ASN A 157 -11.08 -1.04 3.90
C ASN A 157 -11.64 -1.77 2.67
N PRO A 158 -12.61 -1.15 1.97
CA PRO A 158 -13.24 -1.77 0.82
C PRO A 158 -12.23 -1.93 -0.31
N LEU A 159 -12.14 -3.14 -0.87
CA LEU A 159 -11.31 -3.42 -2.04
C LEU A 159 -11.82 -2.59 -3.24
N PRO A 160 -11.01 -1.68 -3.81
CA PRO A 160 -11.43 -0.90 -4.97
C PRO A 160 -11.66 -1.80 -6.18
N ALA A 161 -12.71 -1.57 -6.95
CA ALA A 161 -12.96 -2.34 -8.18
C ALA A 161 -12.01 -1.95 -9.34
N ARG A 162 -11.41 -0.75 -9.27
CA ARG A 162 -10.59 -0.16 -10.33
C ARG A 162 -9.38 0.55 -9.75
N THR A 163 -8.37 0.76 -10.58
CA THR A 163 -7.17 1.52 -10.27
C THR A 163 -6.94 2.68 -11.25
N ASN A 164 -5.83 3.40 -11.12
CA ASN A 164 -5.44 4.40 -12.10
C ASN A 164 -5.17 3.77 -13.48
N PRO A 165 -5.43 4.48 -14.59
CA PRO A 165 -5.06 4.03 -15.92
C PRO A 165 -3.56 3.66 -15.99
N PHE A 166 -3.26 2.49 -16.54
CA PHE A 166 -1.91 2.00 -16.78
C PHE A 166 -1.01 2.00 -15.53
N ASP A 167 -1.57 1.55 -14.41
CA ASP A 167 -0.88 1.43 -13.13
C ASP A 167 0.21 0.35 -13.14
N LEU A 168 1.47 0.76 -13.27
CA LEU A 168 2.60 -0.16 -13.40
C LEU A 168 2.96 -0.86 -12.09
N LEU A 169 2.40 -0.45 -10.94
CA LEU A 169 2.54 -1.18 -9.68
C LEU A 169 1.87 -2.57 -9.75
N LEU A 170 0.92 -2.75 -10.66
CA LEU A 170 0.31 -4.06 -10.95
C LEU A 170 1.19 -4.97 -11.80
N VAL A 171 2.18 -4.41 -12.51
CA VAL A 171 3.06 -5.14 -13.43
C VAL A 171 4.38 -5.47 -12.74
N LEU A 172 5.00 -4.47 -12.12
CA LEU A 172 6.16 -4.64 -11.27
C LEU A 172 5.75 -4.19 -9.87
N PRO A 173 5.56 -5.09 -8.91
CA PRO A 173 5.07 -4.72 -7.58
C PRO A 173 6.11 -3.92 -6.78
N SER A 174 5.61 -3.02 -5.94
CA SER A 174 6.39 -2.36 -4.88
C SER A 174 6.51 -3.28 -3.66
N ARG A 175 7.25 -2.85 -2.64
CA ARG A 175 7.38 -3.56 -1.36
C ARG A 175 6.52 -2.94 -0.27
N LEU A 176 6.02 -3.78 0.64
CA LEU A 176 5.17 -3.34 1.75
C LEU A 176 5.85 -2.27 2.65
N ASP A 177 7.12 -2.48 2.98
CA ASP A 177 7.89 -1.55 3.82
C ASP A 177 8.07 -0.18 3.18
N VAL A 178 8.29 -0.13 1.86
CA VAL A 178 8.36 1.10 1.07
C VAL A 178 7.03 1.85 1.08
N GLU A 179 5.92 1.14 0.88
CA GLU A 179 4.59 1.75 0.87
C GLU A 179 4.18 2.30 2.25
N ILE A 180 4.49 1.58 3.34
CA ILE A 180 4.24 2.07 4.71
C ILE A 180 5.12 3.29 5.03
N ASN A 181 6.39 3.27 4.60
CA ASN A 181 7.28 4.41 4.73
C ASN A 181 6.76 5.62 3.93
N GLY A 182 6.05 5.36 2.84
CA GLY A 182 5.30 6.34 2.05
C GLY A 182 6.14 7.10 1.04
N PHE A 183 5.47 7.98 0.28
CA PHE A 183 6.09 8.72 -0.82
C PHE A 183 7.29 9.55 -0.39
N ASN A 184 7.18 10.27 0.72
CA ASN A 184 8.27 11.09 1.26
C ASN A 184 9.25 10.30 2.16
N GLY A 185 8.89 9.09 2.59
CA GLY A 185 9.68 8.26 3.48
C GLY A 185 9.81 8.82 4.90
N LYS A 186 11.02 8.67 5.46
CA LYS A 186 11.49 9.21 6.77
C LYS A 186 10.81 8.62 8.01
N LEU A 187 9.90 7.67 7.85
CA LEU A 187 9.31 6.94 8.96
C LEU A 187 10.21 5.77 9.36
N LEU A 188 10.65 4.98 8.38
CA LEU A 188 11.40 3.75 8.58
C LEU A 188 12.88 3.98 8.22
N ASP A 189 13.76 3.85 9.21
CA ASP A 189 15.20 4.03 9.00
C ASP A 189 15.79 2.95 8.10
N GLY A 190 16.68 3.35 7.19
CA GLY A 190 17.28 2.46 6.19
C GLY A 190 16.33 2.00 5.06
N ILE A 191 15.03 2.25 5.13
CA ILE A 191 14.07 1.91 4.07
C ILE A 191 13.93 3.09 3.10
N PRO A 192 14.02 2.88 1.77
CA PRO A 192 13.84 3.97 0.82
C PRO A 192 12.40 4.52 0.86
N SER A 193 12.24 5.78 0.46
CA SER A 193 10.91 6.34 0.20
C SER A 193 10.33 5.75 -1.08
N ALA A 194 8.99 5.74 -1.21
CA ALA A 194 8.36 5.29 -2.45
C ALA A 194 8.78 6.16 -3.64
N TYR A 195 9.02 7.47 -3.44
CA TYR A 195 9.59 8.34 -4.48
C TYR A 195 10.92 7.80 -5.04
N ASN A 196 11.89 7.49 -4.16
CA ASN A 196 13.20 7.01 -4.58
C ASN A 196 13.11 5.60 -5.19
N CYS A 197 12.28 4.73 -4.60
CA CYS A 197 12.05 3.39 -5.12
C CYS A 197 11.45 3.44 -6.53
N TYR A 198 10.42 4.25 -6.74
CA TYR A 198 9.75 4.37 -8.03
C TYR A 198 10.65 5.00 -9.09
N LEU A 199 11.43 6.02 -8.75
CA LEU A 199 12.42 6.56 -9.68
C LEU A 199 13.45 5.51 -10.11
N SER A 200 13.92 4.68 -9.17
CA SER A 200 14.88 3.63 -9.49
C SER A 200 14.27 2.50 -10.35
N GLN A 201 12.98 2.19 -10.16
CA GLN A 201 12.34 1.04 -10.78
C GLN A 201 11.64 1.38 -12.10
N TYR A 202 10.98 2.55 -12.18
CA TYR A 202 10.18 2.97 -13.33
C TYR A 202 10.74 4.20 -14.05
N GLY A 203 11.71 4.90 -13.47
CA GLY A 203 12.24 6.15 -14.04
C GLY A 203 11.28 7.35 -13.88
N THR A 204 10.16 7.19 -13.19
CA THR A 204 9.20 8.26 -12.87
C THR A 204 8.70 8.11 -11.44
N LYS A 205 8.30 9.24 -10.84
CA LYS A 205 7.78 9.29 -9.47
C LYS A 205 6.33 8.81 -9.35
N TRP A 206 5.57 8.80 -10.44
CA TRP A 206 4.18 8.34 -10.48
C TRP A 206 4.03 7.32 -11.62
N PRO A 207 4.16 6.02 -11.33
CA PRO A 207 4.21 4.97 -12.35
C PRO A 207 2.81 4.60 -12.87
N VAL A 208 2.06 5.61 -13.33
CA VAL A 208 0.71 5.50 -13.90
C VAL A 208 0.63 6.33 -15.19
N GLY A 209 -0.33 6.01 -16.05
CA GLY A 209 -0.59 6.78 -17.27
C GLY A 209 -1.58 7.92 -17.02
N TYR A 210 -1.21 9.14 -17.38
CA TYR A 210 -2.10 10.30 -17.38
C TYR A 210 -2.63 10.59 -18.78
N GLU A 211 -3.83 11.19 -18.86
CA GLU A 211 -4.51 11.50 -20.13
C GLU A 211 -4.54 10.32 -21.11
N LEU A 212 -4.64 9.09 -20.57
CA LEU A 212 -4.48 7.88 -21.37
C LEU A 212 -5.60 7.73 -22.40
N ASN A 213 -5.21 7.44 -23.64
CA ASN A 213 -6.12 7.16 -24.75
C ASN A 213 -5.71 5.89 -25.51
N ILE A 214 -6.68 5.03 -25.82
CA ILE A 214 -6.49 3.90 -26.73
C ILE A 214 -6.73 4.38 -28.16
N CYS A 215 -5.65 4.74 -28.85
CA CYS A 215 -5.71 5.38 -30.17
C CYS A 215 -6.05 4.41 -31.30
N SER A 216 -5.72 3.13 -31.15
CA SER A 216 -6.02 2.09 -32.13
C SER A 216 -5.98 0.72 -31.47
N GLN A 217 -6.88 -0.19 -31.86
CA GLN A 217 -6.90 -1.56 -31.36
C GLN A 217 -7.38 -2.52 -32.44
N GLY A 218 -6.83 -3.74 -32.43
CA GLY A 218 -7.27 -4.89 -33.20
C GLY A 218 -7.34 -6.13 -32.31
N SER A 219 -7.58 -7.31 -32.88
CA SER A 219 -7.61 -8.55 -32.10
C SER A 219 -6.23 -8.96 -31.54
N ASP A 220 -5.16 -8.56 -32.20
CA ASP A 220 -3.77 -8.94 -31.92
C ASP A 220 -2.85 -7.75 -31.61
N PHE A 221 -3.41 -6.54 -31.50
CA PHE A 221 -2.62 -5.35 -31.17
C PHE A 221 -3.44 -4.29 -30.44
N ILE A 222 -2.74 -3.44 -29.68
CA ILE A 222 -3.30 -2.24 -29.07
C ILE A 222 -2.24 -1.12 -29.07
N VAL A 223 -2.68 0.10 -29.36
CA VAL A 223 -1.87 1.32 -29.33
C VAL A 223 -2.45 2.26 -28.30
N ILE A 224 -1.63 2.66 -27.34
CA ILE A 224 -2.00 3.61 -26.29
C ILE A 224 -1.10 4.84 -26.34
N ASP A 225 -1.70 6.00 -26.11
CA ASP A 225 -1.01 7.26 -25.84
C ASP A 225 -1.27 7.66 -24.39
N PHE A 226 -0.26 8.17 -23.70
CA PHE A 226 -0.37 8.61 -22.30
C PHE A 226 0.80 9.51 -21.90
N ASP A 227 0.59 10.32 -20.87
CA ASP A 227 1.60 11.21 -20.33
C ASP A 227 2.21 10.68 -19.03
N THR A 228 3.50 10.96 -18.83
CA THR A 228 4.23 10.68 -17.58
C THR A 228 5.00 11.92 -17.09
N PRO A 229 5.05 12.16 -15.77
CA PRO A 229 5.76 13.29 -15.16
C PRO A 229 7.26 13.04 -14.92
#